data_AF-A0A7G8YG65-F1
#
_entry.id   AF-A0A7G8YG65-F1
#
_cell.length_a   1.000
_cell.length_b   1.000
_cell.length_c   1.000
_cell.angle_alpha   90.00
_cell.angle_beta   90.00
_cell.angle_gamma   90.00
#
_symmetry.space_group_name_H-M   'P 1'
#
loop_
_entity.id
_entity.type
_entity.pdbx_description
1 polymer ?
#
loop_
_entity_poly.entity_id
_entity_poly.type
_entity_poly.pdbx_seq_one_letter_code
_entity_poly.pdbx_strand_id
1 'polypeptide(L)'
;MIPREAFRGISPAIEHLEAARAALMRAVTAQRSERWCLALWGRFIRMRDGYRCVHCESVQKIQAHHIFRRVTFPHGKYELGNGITLCHGCHKSLHAKFNGRPLKSEPLNARGGDDQDEMAYLYGRLAADADDRGLDKERFYFISDRMLEYFVALQGYEPLLQDIQAGGTSRIHFAHAIWWSMPEKFYEMVYGQILSAVFAAKE
;
A
#
# COMPACT_ATOMS: atom_id res chain seq x y z
N MET A 1 1.03 15.08 7.62
CA MET A 1 2.07 14.02 7.74
C MET A 1 1.55 12.97 8.70
N ILE A 2 1.49 11.68 8.31
CA ILE A 2 1.00 10.63 9.22
C ILE A 2 2.07 10.40 10.31
N PRO A 3 1.75 10.52 11.62
CA PRO A 3 2.73 10.29 12.67
C PRO A 3 3.39 8.92 12.56
N ARG A 4 4.71 8.86 12.74
CA ARG A 4 5.48 7.62 12.70
C ARG A 4 6.35 7.48 13.92
N GLU A 5 6.44 6.25 14.42
CA GLU A 5 7.49 5.88 15.35
C GLU A 5 8.85 5.93 14.66
N ALA A 6 9.93 6.03 15.46
CA ALA A 6 11.28 6.00 14.94
C ALA A 6 11.54 4.70 14.14
N PHE A 7 12.21 4.82 12.99
CA PHE A 7 12.56 3.71 12.12
C PHE A 7 13.35 2.63 12.87
N ARG A 8 12.85 1.39 12.89
CA ARG A 8 13.53 0.23 13.54
C ARG A 8 13.98 -0.85 12.54
N GLY A 9 13.92 -0.53 11.26
CA GLY A 9 14.22 -1.48 10.19
C GLY A 9 15.68 -1.58 9.84
N ILE A 10 15.92 -2.29 8.75
CA ILE A 10 17.19 -2.30 8.03
C ILE A 10 16.99 -1.56 6.73
N SER A 11 17.80 -0.54 6.43
CA SER A 11 17.82 0.05 5.09
C SER A 11 18.58 -0.89 4.14
N PRO A 12 17.91 -1.54 3.18
CA PRO A 12 18.58 -2.42 2.23
C PRO A 12 19.39 -1.58 1.24
N ALA A 13 20.55 -2.09 0.82
CA ALA A 13 21.28 -1.53 -0.31
C ALA A 13 20.42 -1.59 -1.59
N ILE A 14 20.50 -0.56 -2.43
CA ILE A 14 19.68 -0.44 -3.65
C ILE A 14 19.94 -1.62 -4.60
N GLU A 15 21.17 -2.11 -4.67
CA GLU A 15 21.59 -3.24 -5.48
C GLU A 15 20.86 -4.53 -5.08
N HIS A 16 20.62 -4.72 -3.77
CA HIS A 16 19.87 -5.86 -3.27
C HIS A 16 18.38 -5.78 -3.65
N LEU A 17 17.80 -4.57 -3.59
CA LEU A 17 16.42 -4.35 -4.06
C LEU A 17 16.30 -4.61 -5.55
N GLU A 18 17.24 -4.11 -6.35
CA GLU A 18 17.27 -4.37 -7.79
C GLU A 18 17.41 -5.85 -8.12
N ALA A 19 18.32 -6.56 -7.44
CA ALA A 19 18.51 -7.98 -7.64
C ALA A 19 17.25 -8.78 -7.30
N ALA A 20 16.58 -8.46 -6.18
CA ALA A 20 15.33 -9.10 -5.77
C ALA A 20 14.18 -8.78 -6.74
N ARG A 21 14.06 -7.54 -7.20
CA ARG A 21 13.09 -7.12 -8.21
C ARG A 21 13.30 -7.88 -9.53
N ALA A 22 14.53 -7.90 -10.03
CA ALA A 22 14.88 -8.60 -11.25
C ALA A 22 14.63 -10.12 -11.15
N ALA A 23 14.89 -10.72 -10.00
CA ALA A 23 14.59 -12.14 -9.76
C ALA A 23 13.09 -12.44 -9.82
N LEU A 24 12.25 -11.58 -9.22
CA LEU A 24 10.80 -11.68 -9.34
C LEU A 24 10.35 -11.55 -10.80
N MET A 25 10.81 -10.51 -11.50
CA MET A 25 10.42 -10.26 -12.90
C MET A 25 10.79 -11.44 -13.80
N ARG A 26 12.02 -11.98 -13.67
CA ARG A 26 12.42 -13.18 -14.42
C ARG A 26 11.51 -14.37 -14.14
N ALA A 27 11.11 -14.59 -12.89
CA ALA A 27 10.22 -15.70 -12.54
C ALA A 27 8.81 -15.52 -13.12
N VAL A 28 8.28 -14.30 -13.10
CA VAL A 28 6.96 -13.96 -13.68
C VAL A 28 7.00 -14.12 -15.20
N THR A 29 8.01 -13.58 -15.88
CA THR A 29 8.18 -13.71 -17.34
C THR A 29 8.36 -15.17 -17.75
N ALA A 30 9.11 -15.96 -16.98
CA ALA A 30 9.28 -17.40 -17.20
C ALA A 30 8.06 -18.24 -16.78
N GLN A 31 6.94 -17.61 -16.41
CA GLN A 31 5.69 -18.26 -16.02
C GLN A 31 5.88 -19.35 -14.95
N ARG A 32 6.73 -19.09 -13.96
CA ARG A 32 6.91 -19.99 -12.82
C ARG A 32 5.61 -20.10 -12.03
N SER A 33 5.53 -21.15 -11.20
CA SER A 33 4.33 -21.41 -10.39
C SER A 33 3.96 -20.21 -9.54
N GLU A 34 2.65 -19.99 -9.33
CA GLU A 34 2.18 -18.87 -8.52
C GLU A 34 2.81 -18.86 -7.13
N ARG A 35 2.94 -20.03 -6.50
CA ARG A 35 3.61 -20.20 -5.20
C ARG A 35 5.05 -19.64 -5.23
N TRP A 36 5.79 -19.88 -6.29
CA TRP A 36 7.17 -19.42 -6.45
C TRP A 36 7.22 -17.90 -6.61
N CYS A 37 6.41 -17.34 -7.51
CA CYS A 37 6.35 -15.90 -7.74
C CYS A 37 5.90 -15.14 -6.48
N LEU A 38 4.90 -15.65 -5.75
CA LEU A 38 4.48 -15.06 -4.47
C LEU A 38 5.55 -15.13 -3.39
N ALA A 39 6.36 -16.20 -3.36
CA ALA A 39 7.46 -16.29 -2.41
C ALA A 39 8.55 -15.23 -2.69
N LEU A 40 8.88 -15.01 -3.97
CA LEU A 40 9.81 -13.95 -4.38
C LEU A 40 9.23 -12.56 -4.13
N TRP A 41 7.97 -12.33 -4.50
CA TRP A 41 7.27 -11.08 -4.24
C TRP A 41 7.26 -10.75 -2.75
N GLY A 42 6.83 -11.69 -1.89
CA GLY A 42 6.79 -11.47 -0.45
C GLY A 42 8.18 -11.22 0.15
N ARG A 43 9.23 -11.86 -0.39
CA ARG A 43 10.62 -11.58 0.00
C ARG A 43 11.01 -10.15 -0.37
N PHE A 44 10.70 -9.71 -1.59
CA PHE A 44 10.97 -8.35 -2.05
C PHE A 44 10.26 -7.32 -1.16
N ILE A 45 8.96 -7.49 -0.90
CA ILE A 45 8.16 -6.56 -0.07
C ILE A 45 8.78 -6.42 1.32
N ARG A 46 9.11 -7.53 2.00
CA ARG A 46 9.75 -7.48 3.32
C ARG A 46 11.13 -6.83 3.28
N MET A 47 11.92 -7.06 2.23
CA MET A 47 13.23 -6.43 2.07
C MET A 47 13.10 -4.92 1.85
N ARG A 48 12.25 -4.51 0.90
CA ARG A 48 11.97 -3.10 0.59
C ARG A 48 11.54 -2.36 1.85
N ASP A 49 10.65 -2.95 2.64
CA ASP A 49 10.12 -2.34 3.86
C ASP A 49 11.06 -2.48 5.07
N GLY A 50 12.31 -2.88 4.84
CA GLY A 50 13.35 -2.94 5.86
C GLY A 50 13.10 -3.96 6.95
N TYR A 51 12.44 -5.07 6.60
CA TYR A 51 12.10 -6.18 7.49
C TYR A 51 11.34 -5.74 8.75
N ARG A 52 10.38 -4.82 8.58
CA ARG A 52 9.54 -4.34 9.67
C ARG A 52 8.11 -4.03 9.22
N CYS A 53 7.23 -3.91 10.19
CA CYS A 53 5.90 -3.37 9.98
C CYS A 53 5.98 -1.89 9.57
N VAL A 54 5.47 -1.54 8.39
CA VAL A 54 5.42 -0.14 7.91
C VAL A 54 4.43 0.71 8.73
N HIS A 55 3.51 0.08 9.45
CA HIS A 55 2.55 0.75 10.32
C HIS A 55 3.11 1.07 11.71
N CYS A 56 3.68 0.09 12.43
CA CYS A 56 4.12 0.23 13.82
C CYS A 56 5.60 -0.05 14.06
N GLU A 57 6.41 -0.13 13.01
CA GLU A 57 7.87 -0.34 13.08
C GLU A 57 8.33 -1.67 13.72
N SER A 58 7.42 -2.55 14.14
CA SER A 58 7.75 -3.84 14.73
C SER A 58 8.49 -4.76 13.75
N VAL A 59 9.60 -5.34 14.20
CA VAL A 59 10.40 -6.34 13.45
C VAL A 59 9.96 -7.78 13.74
N GLN A 60 8.93 -7.97 14.58
CA GLN A 60 8.51 -9.29 15.04
C GLN A 60 7.38 -9.86 14.17
N LYS A 61 7.50 -11.13 13.79
CA LYS A 61 6.48 -11.90 13.05
C LYS A 61 5.92 -11.13 11.83
N ILE A 62 6.82 -10.54 11.05
CA ILE A 62 6.48 -9.73 9.87
C ILE A 62 6.00 -10.59 8.69
N GLN A 63 5.07 -10.04 7.92
CA GLN A 63 4.40 -10.70 6.81
C GLN A 63 4.16 -9.70 5.69
N ALA A 64 4.24 -10.15 4.44
CA ALA A 64 3.82 -9.34 3.31
C ALA A 64 2.30 -9.45 3.18
N HIS A 65 1.64 -8.31 3.02
CA HIS A 65 0.21 -8.15 2.86
C HIS A 65 -0.08 -7.50 1.51
N HIS A 66 -1.13 -7.96 0.83
CA HIS A 66 -1.64 -7.35 -0.39
C HIS A 66 -2.57 -6.20 -0.02
N ILE A 67 -2.24 -4.96 -0.40
CA ILE A 67 -3.10 -3.80 -0.10
C ILE A 67 -4.44 -3.94 -0.82
N PHE A 68 -4.39 -4.21 -2.13
CA PHE A 68 -5.55 -4.57 -2.93
C PHE A 68 -5.59 -6.10 -3.14
N ARG A 69 -6.73 -6.72 -2.84
CA ARG A 69 -6.85 -8.18 -2.87
C ARG A 69 -6.60 -8.77 -4.26
N ARG A 70 -5.67 -9.72 -4.30
CA ARG A 70 -5.37 -10.53 -5.51
C ARG A 70 -6.55 -11.34 -6.05
N VAL A 71 -7.58 -11.59 -5.26
CA VAL A 71 -8.79 -12.28 -5.72
C VAL A 71 -9.64 -11.33 -6.57
N THR A 72 -9.72 -10.08 -6.16
CA THR A 72 -10.50 -9.01 -6.81
C THR A 72 -9.79 -8.55 -8.08
N PHE A 73 -8.46 -8.36 -8.03
CA PHE A 73 -7.66 -8.02 -9.23
C PHE A 73 -6.43 -8.94 -9.34
N PRO A 74 -6.57 -10.12 -9.97
CA PRO A 74 -5.46 -11.08 -10.10
C PRO A 74 -4.24 -10.56 -10.86
N HIS A 75 -4.41 -9.58 -11.75
CA HIS A 75 -3.32 -9.02 -12.56
C HIS A 75 -2.32 -8.22 -11.71
N GLY A 76 -2.75 -7.61 -10.60
CA GLY A 76 -1.90 -6.82 -9.71
C GLY A 76 -1.19 -7.61 -8.60
N LYS A 77 -1.30 -8.94 -8.59
CA LYS A 77 -0.83 -9.77 -7.44
C LYS A 77 0.68 -9.75 -7.21
N TYR A 78 1.46 -9.37 -8.22
CA TYR A 78 2.92 -9.26 -8.17
C TYR A 78 3.42 -7.82 -8.28
N GLU A 79 2.52 -6.85 -8.37
CA GLU A 79 2.91 -5.44 -8.40
C GLU A 79 3.53 -5.05 -7.06
N LEU A 80 4.61 -4.27 -7.12
CA LEU A 80 5.41 -3.96 -5.95
C LEU A 80 4.67 -2.96 -5.05
N GLY A 81 3.99 -1.99 -5.65
CA GLY A 81 3.13 -1.05 -4.94
C GLY A 81 1.90 -1.70 -4.30
N ASN A 82 1.49 -2.89 -4.76
CA ASN A 82 0.37 -3.62 -4.17
C ASN A 82 0.77 -4.48 -2.96
N GLY A 83 1.95 -4.26 -2.39
CA GLY A 83 2.45 -4.99 -1.22
C GLY A 83 2.91 -4.05 -0.12
N ILE A 84 2.65 -4.44 1.13
CA ILE A 84 3.16 -3.78 2.34
C ILE A 84 3.53 -4.82 3.40
N THR A 85 4.58 -4.56 4.18
CA THR A 85 4.99 -5.42 5.28
C THR A 85 4.29 -4.99 6.56
N LEU A 86 3.62 -5.94 7.21
CA LEU A 86 2.93 -5.75 8.49
C LEU A 86 3.38 -6.81 9.50
N CYS A 87 3.41 -6.48 10.78
CA CYS A 87 3.56 -7.50 11.83
C CYS A 87 2.25 -8.30 11.95
N HIS A 88 2.32 -9.49 12.55
CA HIS A 88 1.14 -10.33 12.75
C HIS A 88 -0.03 -9.61 13.44
N GLY A 89 0.24 -8.72 14.41
CA GLY A 89 -0.79 -7.96 15.12
C GLY A 89 -1.56 -7.02 14.19
N CYS A 90 -0.84 -6.18 13.45
CA CYS A 90 -1.43 -5.26 12.47
C CYS A 90 -2.07 -6.01 11.31
N HIS A 91 -1.46 -7.08 10.84
CA HIS A 91 -2.04 -7.88 9.75
C HIS A 91 -3.37 -8.52 10.16
N LYS A 92 -3.47 -9.01 11.40
CA LYS A 92 -4.72 -9.59 11.93
C LYS A 92 -5.80 -8.53 12.12
N SER A 93 -5.46 -7.31 12.55
CA SER A 93 -6.47 -6.26 12.76
C SER A 93 -7.14 -5.83 11.46
N LEU A 94 -6.39 -5.78 10.35
CA LEU A 94 -6.95 -5.53 9.02
C LEU A 94 -7.98 -6.61 8.61
N HIS A 95 -7.67 -7.87 8.88
CA HIS A 95 -8.57 -8.98 8.59
C HIS A 95 -9.64 -9.24 9.65
N ALA A 96 -9.79 -8.37 10.66
CA ALA A 96 -10.75 -8.57 11.73
C ALA A 96 -12.21 -8.53 11.24
N LYS A 97 -12.49 -7.71 10.21
CA LYS A 97 -13.83 -7.63 9.60
C LYS A 97 -14.12 -8.83 8.70
N PHE A 98 -13.23 -9.15 7.75
CA PHE A 98 -13.42 -10.27 6.83
C PHE A 98 -12.12 -10.81 6.22
N ASN A 99 -11.90 -12.13 6.36
CA ASN A 99 -10.75 -12.84 5.79
C ASN A 99 -11.15 -13.88 4.72
N GLY A 100 -12.41 -13.88 4.29
CA GLY A 100 -12.92 -14.84 3.31
C GLY A 100 -12.66 -14.43 1.86
N ARG A 101 -13.07 -15.30 0.94
CA ARG A 101 -13.17 -14.98 -0.49
C ARG A 101 -14.55 -14.34 -0.75
N PRO A 102 -14.64 -13.11 -1.30
CA PRO A 102 -15.92 -12.55 -1.73
C PRO A 102 -16.58 -13.43 -2.79
N LEU A 103 -17.92 -13.43 -2.86
CA LEU A 103 -18.61 -14.07 -3.99
C LEU A 103 -18.41 -13.21 -5.24
N LYS A 104 -18.38 -13.86 -6.41
CA LYS A 104 -18.11 -13.19 -7.69
C LYS A 104 -19.14 -12.12 -8.06
N SER A 105 -20.36 -12.25 -7.55
CA SER A 105 -21.50 -11.36 -7.80
C SER A 105 -21.68 -10.28 -6.74
N GLU A 106 -20.82 -10.24 -5.72
CA GLU A 106 -20.94 -9.28 -4.64
C GLU A 106 -20.29 -7.94 -5.02
N PRO A 107 -20.91 -6.80 -4.67
CA PRO A 107 -20.27 -5.50 -4.76
C PRO A 107 -18.93 -5.48 -4.03
N LEU A 108 -18.00 -4.63 -4.49
CA LEU A 108 -16.75 -4.40 -3.78
C LEU A 108 -17.04 -4.04 -2.32
N ASN A 109 -16.31 -4.64 -1.40
CA ASN A 109 -16.46 -4.45 0.04
C ASN A 109 -17.81 -4.88 0.65
N ALA A 110 -18.68 -5.61 -0.06
CA ALA A 110 -19.99 -6.03 0.48
C ALA A 110 -19.91 -6.78 1.82
N ARG A 111 -18.75 -7.38 2.13
CA ARG A 111 -18.48 -8.09 3.38
C ARG A 111 -17.38 -7.46 4.23
N GLY A 112 -16.93 -6.24 3.94
CA GLY A 112 -15.88 -5.57 4.73
C GLY A 112 -14.45 -6.06 4.45
N GLY A 113 -14.22 -6.72 3.31
CA GLY A 113 -12.92 -7.26 2.95
C GLY A 113 -12.03 -6.32 2.13
N ASP A 114 -12.64 -5.42 1.37
CA ASP A 114 -11.95 -4.48 0.48
C ASP A 114 -12.30 -3.06 0.96
N ASP A 115 -11.96 -2.78 2.22
CA ASP A 115 -12.26 -1.51 2.89
C ASP A 115 -11.41 -0.40 2.27
N GLN A 116 -12.09 0.62 1.74
CA GLN A 116 -11.46 1.71 0.99
C GLN A 116 -10.57 2.56 1.88
N ASP A 117 -11.03 2.86 3.11
CA ASP A 117 -10.28 3.65 4.07
C ASP A 117 -9.01 2.90 4.50
N GLU A 118 -9.10 1.58 4.63
CA GLU A 118 -7.94 0.73 4.89
C GLU A 118 -6.93 0.78 3.75
N MET A 119 -7.37 0.63 2.50
CA MET A 119 -6.51 0.72 1.33
C MET A 119 -5.83 2.08 1.22
N ALA A 120 -6.60 3.17 1.36
CA ALA A 120 -6.08 4.53 1.36
C ALA A 120 -5.01 4.67 2.44
N TYR A 121 -5.31 4.28 3.67
CA TYR A 121 -4.38 4.34 4.79
C TYR A 121 -3.07 3.60 4.50
N LEU A 122 -3.14 2.37 3.98
CA LEU A 122 -1.94 1.56 3.69
C LEU A 122 -1.10 2.16 2.56
N TYR A 123 -1.72 2.65 1.48
CA TYR A 123 -1.00 3.35 0.42
C TYR A 123 -0.33 4.63 0.95
N GLY A 124 -1.02 5.38 1.81
CA GLY A 124 -0.46 6.58 2.46
C GLY A 124 0.74 6.27 3.35
N ARG A 125 0.64 5.21 4.17
CA ARG A 125 1.77 4.72 4.98
C ARG A 125 2.96 4.30 4.13
N LEU A 126 2.68 3.59 3.04
CA LEU A 126 3.71 3.12 2.13
C LEU A 126 4.42 4.28 1.42
N ALA A 127 3.65 5.29 1.00
CA ALA A 127 4.18 6.46 0.32
C ALA A 127 5.03 7.35 1.23
N ALA A 128 4.57 7.59 2.46
CA ALA A 128 5.34 8.29 3.47
C ALA A 128 6.65 7.54 3.81
N ASP A 129 6.61 6.20 3.90
CA ASP A 129 7.83 5.41 4.10
C ASP A 129 8.84 5.52 2.98
N ALA A 130 8.37 5.59 1.73
CA ALA A 130 9.23 5.79 0.59
C ALA A 130 9.90 7.17 0.64
N ASP A 131 9.16 8.23 0.99
CA ASP A 131 9.69 9.59 1.12
C ASP A 131 10.75 9.69 2.22
N ASP A 132 10.43 9.21 3.42
CA ASP A 132 11.33 9.24 4.58
C ASP A 132 12.68 8.55 4.31
N ARG A 133 12.66 7.56 3.41
CA ARG A 133 13.82 6.73 3.07
C ARG A 133 14.46 7.09 1.74
N GLY A 134 13.92 8.08 1.02
CA GLY A 134 14.40 8.49 -0.30
C GLY A 134 14.38 7.37 -1.33
N LEU A 135 13.42 6.44 -1.26
CA LEU A 135 13.31 5.33 -2.20
C LEU A 135 12.48 5.73 -3.43
N ASP A 136 12.95 5.36 -4.61
CA ASP A 136 12.27 5.61 -5.88
C ASP A 136 10.92 4.86 -5.93
N LYS A 137 9.83 5.64 -5.90
CA LYS A 137 8.44 5.14 -5.88
C LYS A 137 8.06 4.45 -7.19
N GLU A 138 8.52 4.96 -8.32
CA GLU A 138 8.21 4.39 -9.62
C GLU A 138 8.96 3.08 -9.85
N ARG A 139 10.11 2.91 -9.18
CA ARG A 139 10.95 1.73 -9.32
C ARG A 139 10.64 0.62 -8.32
N PHE A 140 10.45 0.95 -7.04
CA PHE A 140 10.29 -0.04 -5.96
C PHE A 140 8.87 -0.17 -5.42
N TYR A 141 7.97 0.68 -5.87
CA TYR A 141 6.57 0.72 -5.46
C TYR A 141 5.63 0.78 -6.67
N PHE A 142 6.11 0.31 -7.82
CA PHE A 142 5.39 0.34 -9.08
C PHE A 142 3.98 -0.26 -8.98
N ILE A 143 3.01 0.47 -9.52
CA ILE A 143 1.63 0.04 -9.77
C ILE A 143 1.40 0.18 -11.29
N SER A 144 0.75 -0.76 -11.95
CA SER A 144 0.52 -0.66 -13.39
C SER A 144 -0.63 0.27 -13.73
N ASP A 145 -0.59 0.90 -14.90
CA ASP A 145 -1.70 1.75 -15.37
C ASP A 145 -3.01 0.98 -15.40
N ARG A 146 -2.99 -0.32 -15.73
CA ARG A 146 -4.15 -1.20 -15.68
C ARG A 146 -4.77 -1.33 -14.28
N MET A 147 -3.94 -1.35 -13.24
CA MET A 147 -4.42 -1.37 -11.86
C MET A 147 -5.00 -0.01 -11.46
N LEU A 148 -4.39 1.09 -11.93
CA LEU A 148 -4.89 2.45 -11.70
C LEU A 148 -6.21 2.72 -12.41
N GLU A 149 -6.34 2.32 -13.66
CA GLU A 149 -7.59 2.33 -14.42
C GLU A 149 -8.68 1.53 -13.71
N TYR A 150 -8.32 0.37 -13.13
CA TYR A 150 -9.25 -0.43 -12.35
C TYR A 150 -9.70 0.30 -11.08
N PHE A 151 -8.80 1.01 -10.38
CA PHE A 151 -9.16 1.85 -9.22
C PHE A 151 -10.11 2.98 -9.62
N VAL A 152 -9.83 3.66 -10.74
CA VAL A 152 -10.67 4.74 -11.28
C VAL A 152 -12.05 4.21 -11.64
N ALA A 153 -12.14 3.10 -12.39
CA ALA A 153 -13.42 2.51 -12.79
C ALA A 153 -14.30 2.09 -11.60
N LEU A 154 -13.69 1.79 -10.44
CA LEU A 154 -14.42 1.45 -9.22
C LEU A 154 -14.94 2.68 -8.45
N GLN A 155 -14.33 3.86 -8.65
CA GLN A 155 -14.64 5.07 -7.87
C GLN A 155 -15.17 6.26 -8.70
N GLY A 156 -15.03 6.23 -10.03
CA GLY A 156 -15.49 7.29 -10.95
C GLY A 156 -14.64 8.57 -10.94
N TYR A 157 -13.33 8.47 -10.68
CA TYR A 157 -12.41 9.63 -10.59
C TYR A 157 -11.49 9.78 -11.83
N GLU A 158 -12.06 9.86 -13.02
CA GLU A 158 -11.33 10.09 -14.28
C GLU A 158 -10.36 11.28 -14.29
N PRO A 159 -10.64 12.45 -13.65
CA PRO A 159 -9.73 13.60 -13.68
C PRO A 159 -8.36 13.32 -13.06
N LEU A 160 -8.30 12.45 -12.04
CA LEU A 160 -7.07 12.15 -11.31
C LEU A 160 -6.05 11.40 -12.20
N LEU A 161 -6.51 10.65 -13.22
CA LEU A 161 -5.66 9.80 -14.07
C LEU A 161 -4.73 10.64 -14.96
N GLN A 162 -5.17 11.85 -15.35
CA GLN A 162 -4.41 12.76 -16.20
C GLN A 162 -3.17 13.32 -15.49
N ASP A 163 -3.23 13.53 -14.17
CA ASP A 163 -2.11 14.06 -13.38
C ASP A 163 -0.93 13.08 -13.26
N ILE A 164 -1.18 11.76 -13.26
CA ILE A 164 -0.10 10.77 -13.32
C ILE A 164 0.60 10.82 -14.68
N GLN A 165 -0.18 10.89 -15.76
CA GLN A 165 0.35 10.93 -17.12
C GLN A 165 1.21 12.19 -17.35
N ALA A 166 0.87 13.29 -16.69
CA ALA A 166 1.65 14.52 -16.66
C ALA A 166 2.89 14.48 -15.74
N GLY A 167 3.06 13.42 -14.94
CA GLY A 167 4.19 13.26 -14.02
C GLY A 167 4.09 14.10 -12.74
N GLY A 168 2.90 14.64 -12.42
CA GLY A 168 2.69 15.51 -11.25
C GLY A 168 2.61 14.76 -9.92
N THR A 169 2.37 13.43 -9.94
CA THR A 169 2.27 12.59 -8.74
C THR A 169 2.76 11.17 -8.98
N SER A 170 3.26 10.51 -7.92
CA SER A 170 3.63 9.10 -8.00
C SER A 170 2.41 8.19 -7.98
N ARG A 171 2.54 6.99 -8.56
CA ARG A 171 1.42 6.03 -8.65
C ARG A 171 0.88 5.56 -7.30
N ILE A 172 1.73 5.44 -6.28
CA ILE A 172 1.29 5.09 -4.92
C ILE A 172 0.56 6.23 -4.20
N HIS A 173 0.93 7.48 -4.47
CA HIS A 173 0.19 8.65 -3.96
C HIS A 173 -1.19 8.74 -4.59
N PHE A 174 -1.28 8.49 -5.89
CA PHE A 174 -2.55 8.40 -6.58
C PHE A 174 -3.43 7.27 -6.04
N ALA A 175 -2.87 6.09 -5.78
CA ALA A 175 -3.61 5.00 -5.17
C ALA A 175 -4.17 5.40 -3.79
N HIS A 176 -3.38 6.07 -2.95
CA HIS A 176 -3.89 6.67 -1.71
C HIS A 176 -5.06 7.64 -1.96
N ALA A 177 -4.92 8.53 -2.94
CA ALA A 177 -5.91 9.58 -3.22
C ALA A 177 -7.25 9.02 -3.73
N ILE A 178 -7.25 7.99 -4.58
CA ILE A 178 -8.51 7.40 -5.09
C ILE A 178 -9.33 6.77 -3.98
N TRP A 179 -8.68 6.05 -3.07
CA TRP A 179 -9.37 5.29 -2.03
C TRP A 179 -9.82 6.19 -0.86
N TRP A 180 -9.45 7.46 -0.86
CA TRP A 180 -9.83 8.41 0.16
C TRP A 180 -11.21 9.01 -0.14
N SER A 181 -12.23 8.56 0.59
CA SER A 181 -13.52 9.25 0.60
C SER A 181 -13.47 10.36 1.65
N MET A 182 -13.23 11.63 1.28
CA MET A 182 -13.68 12.83 2.04
C MET A 182 -13.26 14.16 1.34
N PRO A 183 -14.13 15.20 1.36
CA PRO A 183 -13.83 16.51 0.79
C PRO A 183 -12.76 17.29 1.57
N GLU A 184 -11.95 18.05 0.85
CA GLU A 184 -10.85 18.90 1.33
C GLU A 184 -11.18 19.76 2.57
N LYS A 185 -12.43 20.24 2.69
CA LYS A 185 -12.92 21.05 3.82
C LYS A 185 -12.95 20.31 5.17
N PHE A 186 -13.02 18.98 5.17
CA PHE A 186 -12.98 18.19 6.40
C PHE A 186 -11.56 18.19 7.01
N TYR A 187 -10.51 18.28 6.19
CA TYR A 187 -9.13 18.39 6.68
C TYR A 187 -8.91 19.73 7.40
N GLU A 188 -9.38 20.85 6.85
CA GLU A 188 -9.29 22.16 7.52
C GLU A 188 -9.99 22.15 8.89
N MET A 189 -11.13 21.47 9.00
CA MET A 189 -11.94 21.42 10.22
C MET A 189 -11.38 20.45 11.27
N VAL A 190 -10.96 19.25 10.87
CA VAL A 190 -10.51 18.20 11.79
C VAL A 190 -9.06 18.38 12.22
N TYR A 191 -8.16 18.83 11.33
CA TYR A 191 -6.80 19.19 11.76
C TYR A 191 -6.82 20.40 12.70
N GLY A 192 -7.69 21.38 12.45
CA GLY A 192 -7.88 22.52 13.35
C GLY A 192 -8.38 22.11 14.74
N GLN A 193 -9.34 21.20 14.83
CA GLN A 193 -9.91 20.73 16.09
C GLN A 193 -8.95 19.78 16.86
N ILE A 194 -8.22 18.91 16.16
CA ILE A 194 -7.24 18.00 16.77
C ILE A 194 -6.03 18.78 17.28
N LEU A 195 -5.51 19.76 16.52
CA LEU A 195 -4.43 20.62 17.01
C LEU A 195 -4.87 21.43 18.23
N SER A 196 -6.09 21.99 18.20
CA SER A 196 -6.63 22.75 19.35
C SER A 196 -6.80 21.88 20.60
N ALA A 197 -7.26 20.63 20.46
CA ALA A 197 -7.41 19.70 21.59
C ALA A 197 -6.08 19.17 22.13
N VAL A 198 -5.08 18.96 21.25
CA VAL A 198 -3.74 18.48 21.63
C VAL A 198 -2.89 19.58 22.28
N PHE A 199 -3.11 20.85 21.93
CA PHE A 199 -2.42 22.00 22.55
C PHE A 199 -3.17 22.64 23.73
N ALA A 200 -4.48 22.40 23.89
CA ALA A 200 -5.22 22.82 25.08
C ALA A 200 -5.05 21.89 26.30
N ALA A 201 -4.52 20.68 26.11
CA ALA A 201 -4.27 19.71 27.17
C ALA A 201 -2.84 19.79 27.76
N LYS A 202 -2.12 20.89 27.49
CA LYS A 202 -0.82 21.21 28.09
C LYS A 202 -0.82 22.61 28.71
N GLU A 203 -1.69 22.80 29.69
CA GLU A 203 -1.45 23.64 30.88
C GLU A 203 -1.90 22.88 32.12
#